data_AF-A0A6M0B7Z9-F1
#
_entry.id   AF-A0A6M0B7Z9-F1
#
_cell.length_a   1.000
_cell.length_b   1.000
_cell.length_c   1.000
_cell.angle_alpha   90.00
_cell.angle_beta   90.00
_cell.angle_gamma   90.00
#
_symmetry.space_group_name_H-M   'P 1'
#
loop_
_entity.id
_entity.type
_entity.pdbx_description
1 polymer ?
#
loop_
_entity_poly.entity_id
_entity_poly.type
_entity_poly.pdbx_seq_one_letter_code
_entity_poly.pdbx_strand_id
1 'polypeptide(L)' 'MFTGSRTVAEESIRVYLSKDKKKNFKAACVMQDRDMSDVVNELIDKWLDQNGVYIHGEKET' A
#
# COMPACT_ATOMS: atom_id res chain seq x y z
N MET A 1 -24.92 -1.51 -23.51
CA MET A 1 -24.78 -1.32 -22.05
C MET A 1 -23.29 -1.25 -21.77
N PHE A 2 -22.73 -0.05 -21.59
CA PHE A 2 -21.32 0.12 -21.24
C PHE A 2 -21.21 0.07 -19.73
N THR A 3 -20.72 -1.05 -19.19
CA THR A 3 -20.30 -1.11 -17.79
C THR A 3 -18.99 -0.35 -17.70
N GLY A 4 -19.06 0.92 -17.28
CA GLY A 4 -17.87 1.69 -16.94
C GLY A 4 -17.17 1.02 -15.76
N SER A 5 -16.06 0.34 -16.03
CA SER A 5 -15.13 -0.07 -14.97
C SER A 5 -14.50 1.19 -14.41
N ARG A 6 -15.01 1.65 -13.26
CA ARG A 6 -14.43 2.76 -12.49
C ARG A 6 -13.06 2.27 -11.98
N THR A 7 -12.00 2.56 -12.72
CA THR A 7 -10.63 2.34 -12.24
C THR A 7 -10.44 3.24 -11.03
N VAL A 8 -10.37 2.66 -9.83
CA VAL A 8 -9.87 3.36 -8.65
C VAL A 8 -8.50 3.86 -9.02
N ALA A 9 -8.27 5.18 -8.96
CA ALA A 9 -6.98 5.74 -9.34
C ALA A 9 -5.93 5.26 -8.34
N GLU A 10 -5.06 4.35 -8.77
CA GLU A 10 -3.95 3.86 -7.95
C GLU A 10 -2.82 4.90 -7.99
N GLU A 11 -2.49 5.46 -6.83
CA GLU A 11 -1.34 6.35 -6.67
C GLU A 11 -0.12 5.58 -6.19
N SER A 12 1.07 5.97 -6.67
CA SER A 12 2.32 5.27 -6.35
C SER A 12 3.21 6.10 -5.43
N ILE A 13 3.75 5.47 -4.39
CA ILE A 13 4.75 6.08 -3.50
C ILE A 13 6.16 5.58 -3.84
N ARG A 14 7.12 6.50 -3.91
CA ARG A 14 8.54 6.14 -4.13
C ARG A 14 9.31 6.25 -2.82
N VAL A 15 9.88 5.13 -2.38
CA VAL A 15 10.60 5.03 -1.10
C VAL A 15 12.06 4.66 -1.35
N TYR A 16 12.97 5.32 -0.62
CA TYR A 16 14.38 4.96 -0.59
C TYR A 16 14.64 3.96 0.55
N LEU A 17 15.22 2.82 0.20
CA LEU A 17 15.55 1.74 1.12
C LEU A 17 16.99 1.30 0.88
N SER A 18 17.67 0.82 1.93
CA SER A 18 18.96 0.14 1.74
C SER A 18 18.77 -1.14 0.91
N LYS A 19 19.82 -1.55 0.18
CA LYS A 19 19.80 -2.74 -0.68
C LYS A 19 19.38 -3.99 0.09
N ASP A 20 19.92 -4.17 1.29
CA ASP A 20 19.65 -5.36 2.10
C ASP A 20 18.21 -5.37 2.62
N LYS A 21 17.67 -4.21 3.02
CA LYS A 21 16.27 -4.09 3.43
C LYS A 21 15.32 -4.46 2.30
N LYS A 22 15.57 -3.98 1.08
CA LYS A 22 14.77 -4.34 -0.10
C LYS A 22 14.85 -5.84 -0.42
N LYS A 23 16.05 -6.43 -0.35
CA LYS A 23 16.25 -7.87 -0.59
C LYS A 23 15.51 -8.73 0.43
N ASN A 24 15.68 -8.42 1.71
CA ASN A 24 15.05 -9.17 2.80
C ASN A 24 13.52 -9.04 2.74
N PHE A 25 12.99 -7.84 2.47
CA PHE A 25 11.56 -7.62 2.29
C PHE A 25 11.00 -8.45 1.13
N LYS A 26 11.65 -8.39 -0.04
CA LYS A 26 11.25 -9.19 -1.21
C LYS A 26 11.29 -10.70 -0.91
N ALA A 27 12.36 -11.18 -0.27
CA ALA A 27 12.48 -12.60 0.08
C ALA A 27 11.35 -13.04 1.03
N ALA A 28 11.04 -12.22 2.05
CA ALA A 28 9.96 -12.52 3.00
C ALA A 28 8.58 -12.56 2.33
N CYS A 29 8.30 -11.67 1.37
CA CYS A 29 7.04 -11.69 0.63
C CYS A 29 6.90 -12.95 -0.23
N VAL A 30 7.98 -13.31 -0.95
CA VAL A 30 8.02 -14.53 -1.78
C VAL A 30 7.84 -15.80 -0.93
N MET A 31 8.52 -15.89 0.21
CA MET A 31 8.40 -17.05 1.10
C MET A 31 6.99 -17.23 1.68
N GLN A 32 6.21 -16.16 1.74
CA GLN A 32 4.84 -16.16 2.27
C GLN A 32 3.78 -16.16 1.16
N ASP A 33 4.18 -16.24 -0.12
CA ASP A 33 3.31 -16.15 -1.29
C ASP A 33 2.41 -14.90 -1.29
N ARG A 34 3.01 -13.74 -0.98
CA ARG A 34 2.30 -12.45 -0.89
C ARG A 34 2.84 -11.41 -1.86
N ASP A 35 1.94 -10.60 -2.44
CA ASP A 35 2.34 -9.45 -3.24
C ASP A 35 2.98 -8.36 -2.37
N MET A 36 4.02 -7.71 -2.90
CA MET A 36 4.73 -6.65 -2.16
C MET A 36 3.85 -5.43 -1.91
N SER A 37 2.97 -5.08 -2.86
CA SER A 37 2.07 -3.93 -2.75
C SER A 37 1.05 -4.18 -1.65
N ASP A 38 0.46 -5.37 -1.60
CA ASP A 38 -0.47 -5.76 -0.53
C ASP A 38 0.19 -5.68 0.86
N VAL A 39 1.40 -6.23 0.98
CA VAL A 39 2.14 -6.18 2.25
C VAL A 39 2.49 -4.74 2.64
N VAL A 40 2.89 -3.90 1.68
CA VAL A 40 3.17 -2.48 1.95
C VAL A 40 1.91 -1.73 2.37
N ASN A 41 0.78 -1.93 1.68
CA ASN A 41 -0.49 -1.31 2.03
C ASN A 41 -0.93 -1.71 3.45
N GLU A 42 -0.86 -3.00 3.81
CA GLU A 42 -1.16 -3.44 5.17
C GLU A 42 -0.25 -2.83 6.24
N LEU A 43 1.04 -2.65 5.93
CA LEU A 43 2.00 -2.02 6.84
C LEU A 43 1.70 -0.52 6.99
N ILE A 44 1.26 0.14 5.93
CA ILE A 44 0.84 1.54 5.95
C ILE A 44 -0.44 1.67 6.77
N ASP A 45 -1.46 0.85 6.52
CA ASP A 45 -2.73 0.88 7.27
C ASP A 45 -2.48 0.69 8.77
N LYS A 46 -1.68 -0.31 9.14
CA LYS A 46 -1.28 -0.53 10.54
C LYS A 46 -0.53 0.65 11.14
N TRP A 47 0.33 1.30 10.37
CA TRP A 47 1.04 2.49 10.82
C TRP A 47 0.07 3.65 11.05
N LEU A 48 -0.89 3.88 10.16
CA LEU A 48 -1.91 4.92 10.29
C LEU A 48 -2.83 4.65 11.49
N ASP A 49 -3.30 3.41 11.67
CA ASP A 49 -4.11 2.97 12.80
C ASP A 49 -3.40 3.26 14.14
N GLN A 50 -2.12 2.89 14.24
CA GLN A 50 -1.33 3.08 15.46
C GLN A 50 -1.11 4.56 15.80
N ASN A 51 -1.11 5.44 14.80
CA ASN A 51 -0.86 6.87 14.99
C ASN A 51 -2.15 7.72 14.96
N GLY A 52 -3.31 7.10 14.73
CA GLY A 52 -4.61 7.78 14.67
C GLY A 52 -4.72 8.81 13.53
N VAL A 53 -3.91 8.67 12.47
CA VAL A 53 -3.86 9.63 11.36
C VAL A 53 -4.63 9.07 10.18
N TYR A 54 -5.88 9.46 10.05
CA TYR A 54 -6.66 9.29 8.83
C TYR A 54 -6.97 10.65 8.25
N ILE A 55 -6.29 11.02 7.18
CA ILE A 55 -6.65 12.20 6.40
C ILE A 55 -7.90 11.82 5.59
N HIS A 56 -9.08 11.95 6.19
CA HIS A 56 -10.31 11.88 5.44
C HIS A 56 -10.37 13.11 4.53
N GLY A 57 -10.07 12.90 3.25
CA GLY A 57 -10.45 13.84 2.20
C GLY A 57 -11.95 14.05 2.25
N GLU A 58 -12.34 15.32 2.23
CA GLU A 58 -13.67 15.89 2.34
C GLU A 58 -14.78 14.96 1.80
N LYS A 59 -15.73 14.58 2.66
CA LYS A 59 -17.06 14.26 2.16
C LYS A 59 -17.64 15.58 1.66
N GLU A 60 -17.63 15.76 0.34
CA GLU A 60 -18.43 16.76 -0.35
C GLU A 60 -19.88 16.63 0.15
N THR A 61 -20.32 17.62 0.94
CA THR A 61 -21.73 17.90 1.25
C THR A 61 -22.43 18.50 0.05
#